data_AF-A0A3N5YAN3-F1
#
_entry.id   AF-A0A3N5YAN3-F1
#
_cell.length_a   1.000
_cell.length_b   1.000
_cell.length_c   1.000
_cell.angle_alpha   90.00
_cell.angle_beta   90.00
_cell.angle_gamma   90.00
#
_symmetry.space_group_name_H-M   'P 1'
#
loop_
_entity.id
_entity.type
_entity.pdbx_description
1 polymer ?
#
loop_
_entity_poly.entity_id
_entity_poly.type
_entity_poly.pdbx_seq_one_letter_code
_entity_poly.pdbx_strand_id
1 'polypeptide(L)' 'MKCLPLHELVDVCVSVDVKLIYRKPGTGDLRFELVRREAQLKAQHIGRTQEAAIADAVRTAMAEEEIGAG' A
#
# COMPACT_ATOMS: atom_id res chain seq x y z
N MET A 1 -2.73 -1.96 -7.29
CA MET A 1 -1.65 -1.13 -7.84
C MET A 1 -2.27 0.02 -8.62
N LYS A 2 -1.75 1.23 -8.45
CA LYS A 2 -2.12 2.42 -9.22
C LYS A 2 -0.88 3.03 -9.86
N CYS A 3 -0.95 3.29 -11.16
CA CYS A 3 0.09 3.98 -11.91
C CYS A 3 -0.40 5.38 -12.30
N LEU A 4 0.50 6.35 -12.25
CA LEU A 4 0.28 7.72 -12.66
C LEU A 4 1.48 8.18 -13.50
N PRO A 5 1.25 9.00 -14.53
CA PRO A 5 2.35 9.58 -15.29
C PRO A 5 3.16 10.52 -14.40
N LEU A 6 4.49 10.37 -14.43
CA LEU A 6 5.42 11.29 -13.78
C LEU A 6 5.95 12.30 -14.81
N HIS A 7 6.40 11.81 -15.98
CA HIS A 7 6.72 12.62 -17.17
C HIS A 7 6.55 11.79 -18.45
N GLU A 8 6.85 12.35 -19.63
CA GLU A 8 6.56 11.74 -20.94
C GLU A 8 7.11 10.31 -21.18
N LEU A 9 8.11 9.86 -20.40
CA LEU A 9 8.75 8.55 -20.59
C LEU A 9 8.67 7.66 -19.33
N VAL A 10 8.17 8.17 -18.21
CA VAL A 10 8.19 7.45 -16.93
C VAL A 10 6.85 7.58 -16.22
N ASP A 11 6.29 6.43 -15.87
CA ASP A 11 5.16 6.32 -14.96
C ASP A 11 5.65 5.92 -13.56
N VAL A 12 5.01 6.46 -12.53
CA VAL A 12 5.16 5.99 -11.16
C VAL A 12 4.02 5.03 -10.83
N CYS A 13 4.35 3.80 -10.45
CA CYS A 13 3.40 2.79 -10.03
C CYS A 13 3.57 2.48 -8.54
N VAL A 14 2.47 2.59 -7.79
CA VAL A 14 2.43 2.28 -6.36
C VAL A 14 1.51 1.10 -6.11
N SER A 15 1.97 0.16 -5.28
CA SER A 15 1.10 -0.83 -4.66
C SER A 15 1.34 -0.83 -3.15
N VAL A 16 0.25 -1.03 -2.40
CA VAL A 16 0.26 -0.99 -0.94
C VAL A 16 -0.02 -2.39 -0.42
N ASP A 17 0.96 -2.97 0.25
CA ASP A 17 0.79 -4.20 1.02
C ASP A 17 0.71 -3.88 2.51
N VAL A 18 -0.34 -4.37 3.18
CA VAL A 18 -0.60 -4.12 4.60
C VAL A 18 -0.47 -5.42 5.37
N LYS A 19 0.52 -5.47 6.24
CA LYS A 19 0.81 -6.63 7.09
C LYS A 19 0.41 -6.36 8.53
N LEU A 20 -0.50 -7.17 9.07
CA LEU A 20 -0.85 -7.13 10.49
C LEU A 20 0.17 -7.93 11.31
N ILE A 21 0.81 -7.26 12.27
CA ILE A 21 1.72 -7.88 13.22
C ILE A 21 0.97 -8.12 14.54
N TYR A 22 0.78 -9.38 14.90
CA TYR A 22 0.12 -9.78 16.14
C TYR A 22 1.16 -9.92 17.24
N ARG A 23 1.00 -9.17 18.34
CA ARG A 23 1.89 -9.23 19.50
C ARG A 23 1.82 -10.55 20.27
N LYS A 24 0.71 -11.29 20.12
CA LYS A 24 0.50 -12.60 20.73
C LYS A 24 0.44 -13.66 19.63
N PRO A 25 0.94 -14.88 19.90
CA PRO A 25 0.81 -15.98 18.97
C PRO A 25 -0.66 -16.36 18.78
N GLY A 26 -0.93 -17.11 17.70
CA GLY A 26 -2.23 -17.71 17.50
C GLY A 26 -2.57 -18.66 18.62
N THR A 27 -3.84 -18.69 19.01
CA THR A 27 -4.33 -19.60 20.06
C THR A 27 -4.68 -20.98 19.49
N GLY A 28 -4.78 -21.11 18.16
CA GLY A 28 -5.30 -22.32 17.50
C GLY A 28 -6.81 -22.47 17.60
N ASP A 29 -7.49 -21.60 18.36
CA ASP A 29 -8.94 -21.55 18.41
C ASP A 29 -9.49 -21.04 17.06
N LEU A 30 -10.41 -21.80 16.47
CA LEU A 30 -10.94 -21.53 15.14
C LEU A 30 -11.58 -20.14 15.05
N ARG A 31 -12.31 -19.70 16.08
CA ARG A 31 -12.95 -18.38 16.08
C ARG A 31 -11.91 -17.28 16.10
N PHE A 32 -10.87 -17.43 16.91
CA PHE A 32 -9.77 -16.48 16.97
C PHE A 32 -9.02 -16.38 15.64
N GLU A 33 -8.68 -17.50 15.02
CA GLU A 33 -7.97 -17.51 13.73
C GLU A 33 -8.84 -16.97 12.58
N LEU A 34 -10.16 -17.21 12.60
CA LEU A 34 -11.10 -16.59 11.64
C LEU A 34 -11.10 -15.07 11.75
N VAL A 35 -11.18 -14.52 12.97
CA VAL A 35 -11.12 -13.07 13.20
C VAL A 35 -9.79 -12.49 12.70
N ARG A 36 -8.67 -13.18 12.93
CA ARG A 36 -7.36 -12.74 12.41
C ARG A 36 -7.34 -12.72 10.89
N ARG A 37 -7.88 -13.75 10.24
CA ARG A 37 -7.97 -13.82 8.79
C ARG A 37 -8.84 -12.71 8.21
N GLU A 38 -10.01 -12.45 8.80
CA GLU A 38 -10.85 -11.32 8.40
C GLU A 38 -10.11 -9.98 8.54
N ALA A 39 -9.42 -9.77 9.66
CA ALA A 39 -8.67 -8.55 9.90
C ALA A 39 -7.58 -8.35 8.83
N GLN A 40 -6.87 -9.42 8.44
CA GLN A 40 -5.89 -9.36 7.35
C GLN A 40 -6.52 -8.94 6.03
N LEU A 41 -7.66 -9.55 5.65
CA LEU A 41 -8.36 -9.21 4.41
C LEU A 41 -8.86 -7.76 4.41
N LYS A 42 -9.41 -7.29 5.54
CA LYS A 42 -9.85 -5.90 5.72
C LYS A 42 -8.66 -4.95 5.60
N ALA A 43 -7.53 -5.26 6.23
CA ALA A 43 -6.32 -4.46 6.16
C ALA A 43 -5.78 -4.35 4.73
N GLN A 44 -5.73 -5.47 4.00
CA GLN A 44 -5.33 -5.49 2.58
C GLN A 44 -6.29 -4.65 1.72
N HIS A 45 -7.60 -4.77 1.95
CA HIS A 45 -8.58 -3.98 1.21
C HIS A 45 -8.41 -2.48 1.48
N ILE A 46 -8.26 -2.07 2.74
CA ILE A 46 -8.00 -0.68 3.12
C ILE A 46 -6.68 -0.19 2.50
N GLY A 47 -5.62 -0.99 2.52
CA GLY A 47 -4.37 -0.64 1.84
C GLY A 47 -4.56 -0.32 0.36
N ARG A 48 -5.31 -1.19 -0.35
CA ARG A 48 -5.60 -0.99 -1.78
C ARG A 48 -6.42 0.28 -2.05
N THR A 49 -7.34 0.66 -1.18
CA THR A 49 -8.11 1.91 -1.38
C THR A 49 -7.25 3.17 -1.22
N GLN A 50 -6.11 3.08 -0.54
CA GLN A 50 -5.15 4.18 -0.39
C GLN A 50 -4.14 4.27 -1.54
N GLU A 51 -4.06 3.28 -2.43
CA GLU A 51 -3.05 3.25 -3.50
C GLU A 51 -3.08 4.49 -4.39
N ALA A 52 -4.26 5.05 -4.68
CA ALA A 52 -4.39 6.26 -5.48
C ALA A 52 -3.82 7.49 -4.76
N ALA A 53 -4.21 7.70 -3.50
CA ALA A 53 -3.74 8.84 -2.71
C ALA A 53 -2.21 8.78 -2.49
N ILE A 54 -1.67 7.59 -2.25
CA ILE A 54 -0.23 7.40 -2.08
C ILE A 54 0.50 7.59 -3.42
N ALA A 55 -0.04 7.08 -4.54
CA ALA A 55 0.54 7.31 -5.86
C ALA A 55 0.63 8.81 -6.19
N ASP A 56 -0.43 9.58 -5.90
CA ASP A 56 -0.42 11.04 -6.09
C ASP A 56 0.64 11.72 -5.21
N ALA A 57 0.75 11.34 -3.94
CA ALA A 57 1.74 11.89 -3.02
C ALA A 57 3.18 11.59 -3.46
N VAL A 58 3.46 10.36 -3.89
CA VAL A 58 4.78 9.97 -4.42
C VAL A 58 5.09 10.73 -5.70
N ARG A 59 4.13 10.85 -6.63
CA ARG A 59 4.32 11.64 -7.86
C ARG A 59 4.71 13.08 -7.54
N THR A 60 4.00 13.72 -6.62
CA THR A 60 4.27 15.12 -6.22
C THR A 60 5.67 15.25 -5.60
N ALA A 61 6.04 14.37 -4.67
CA ALA A 61 7.37 14.39 -4.07
C ALA A 61 8.48 14.18 -5.11
N MET A 62 8.31 13.24 -6.04
CA MET A 62 9.28 13.01 -7.12
C MET A 62 9.39 14.18 -8.10
N ALA A 63 8.32 14.94 -8.31
CA ALA A 63 8.35 16.14 -9.14
C ALA A 63 9.04 17.33 -8.45
N GLU A 64 8.91 17.43 -7.12
CA GLU A 64 9.57 18.45 -6.30
C GLU A 64 11.07 18.20 -6.12
N GLU A 65 11.49 16.93 -6.13
CA GLU A 65 12.90 16.56 -5.95
C GLU A 65 13.79 16.79 -7.18
N GLU A 66 13.26 17.27 -8.32
CA GLU A 66 13.97 17.38 -9.61
C GLU A 66 14.97 16.22 -9.80
N ILE A 67 14.52 15.09 -10.36
CA ILE A 67 15.47 14.14 -10.95
C ILE A 67 16.24 14.95 -12.01
N GLY A 68 17.46 15.37 -11.64
CA GLY A 68 18.19 16.45 -12.28
C GLY A 68 18.15 16.31 -13.79
N ALA A 69 17.57 17.31 -14.44
CA ALA A 69 17.74 17.53 -15.87
C ALA A 69 19.23 17.76 -16.14
N GLY A 70 19.91 16.70 -16.57
CA GLY A 70 21.12 16.78 -17.37
C GLY A 70 20.75 16.99 -18.83
#